data_AF-A0A8S4S5U2-F1
#
_entry.id   AF-A0A8S4S5U2-F1
#
_cell.length_a   1.000
_cell.length_b   1.000
_cell.length_c   1.000
_cell.angle_alpha   90.00
_cell.angle_beta   90.00
_cell.angle_gamma   90.00
#
_symmetry.space_group_name_H-M   'P 1'
#
loop_
_entity.id
_entity.type
_entity.pdbx_description
1 polymer ?
#
loop_
_entity_poly.entity_id
_entity_poly.type
_entity_poly.pdbx_seq_one_letter_code
_entity_poly.pdbx_strand_id
1 'polypeptide(L)' 'MAQRVAELKWQWAGRIVRRTDGRWGSKVLEGQPRTGKRSVGRPPTRWAGYIKRVARSRWIQVAQNRGVWIALQKTYVQ' A
#
# COMPACT_ATOMS: atom_id res chain seq x y z
N MET A 1 18.33 -9.21 1.13
CA MET A 1 17.44 -9.05 -0.05
C MET A 1 15.99 -8.70 0.33
N ALA A 2 15.35 -9.40 1.28
CA ALA A 2 13.94 -9.20 1.62
C ALA A 2 13.60 -7.77 2.14
N GLN A 3 14.44 -7.17 2.97
CA GLN A 3 14.23 -5.82 3.53
C GLN A 3 14.22 -4.73 2.45
N ARG A 4 15.20 -4.76 1.52
CA ARG A 4 15.28 -3.80 0.42
C ARG A 4 14.04 -3.85 -0.49
N VAL A 5 13.52 -5.06 -0.74
CA VAL A 5 12.29 -5.23 -1.51
C VAL A 5 11.08 -4.64 -0.74
N ALA A 6 11.02 -4.81 0.58
CA ALA A 6 9.97 -4.20 1.40
C ALA A 6 10.04 -2.65 1.37
N GLU A 7 11.23 -2.08 1.53
CA GLU A 7 11.46 -0.63 1.42
C GLU A 7 10.96 -0.07 0.08
N LEU A 8 11.37 -0.71 -1.03
CA LEU A 8 10.97 -0.30 -2.37
C LEU A 8 9.46 -0.40 -2.57
N LYS A 9 8.81 -1.44 -2.04
CA LYS A 9 7.36 -1.58 -2.07
C LYS A 9 6.66 -0.45 -1.31
N TRP A 10 7.18 -0.06 -0.14
CA TRP A 10 6.63 1.03 0.66
C TRP A 10 6.79 2.39 -0.03
N GLN A 11 7.97 2.65 -0.58
CA GLN A 11 8.26 3.88 -1.33
C GLN A 11 7.41 3.99 -2.59
N TRP A 12 7.25 2.89 -3.33
CA TRP A 12 6.41 2.82 -4.51
C TRP A 12 4.95 3.12 -4.18
N ALA A 13 4.41 2.53 -3.10
CA ALA A 13 3.02 2.76 -2.69
C ALA A 13 2.75 4.24 -2.39
N GLY A 14 3.63 4.89 -1.62
CA GLY A 14 3.52 6.33 -1.35
C GLY A 14 3.69 7.19 -2.60
N ARG A 15 4.56 6.80 -3.55
CA ARG A 15 4.74 7.52 -4.81
C ARG A 15 3.48 7.48 -5.67
N ILE A 16 2.82 6.32 -5.77
CA ILE A 16 1.62 6.17 -6.59
C ILE A 16 0.43 6.91 -5.98
N VAL A 17 0.22 6.84 -4.66
CA VAL A 17 -0.89 7.55 -4.01
C VAL A 17 -0.80 9.08 -4.17
N ARG A 18 0.42 9.62 -4.26
CA ARG A 18 0.66 11.05 -4.49
C ARG A 18 0.54 11.46 -5.96
N ARG A 19 0.35 10.51 -6.89
CA ARG A 19 0.08 10.83 -8.29
C ARG A 19 -1.39 11.19 -8.48
N THR A 20 -1.65 12.28 -9.18
CA THR A 20 -2.98 12.78 -9.53
C THR A 20 -3.37 12.44 -10.98
N ASP A 21 -2.50 11.78 -11.73
CA ASP A 21 -2.64 11.53 -13.17
C ASP A 21 -3.55 10.35 -13.55
N GLY A 22 -4.31 9.81 -12.59
CA GLY A 22 -5.34 8.79 -12.84
C GLY A 22 -4.82 7.45 -13.40
N ARG A 23 -3.50 7.20 -13.37
CA ARG A 23 -2.90 6.01 -13.97
C ARG A 23 -3.27 4.72 -13.22
N TRP A 24 -3.14 3.59 -13.93
CA TRP A 24 -3.44 2.24 -13.45
C TRP A 24 -2.81 1.87 -12.09
N GLY A 25 -1.68 2.48 -11.71
CA GLY A 25 -1.03 2.24 -10.43
C GLY A 25 -1.95 2.44 -9.23
N SER A 26 -2.83 3.46 -9.25
CA SER A 26 -3.77 3.71 -8.15
C SER A 26 -4.82 2.60 -8.04
N LYS A 27 -5.28 2.07 -9.18
CA LYS A 27 -6.20 0.91 -9.24
C LYS A 27 -5.53 -0.37 -8.71
N VAL A 28 -4.24 -0.57 -9.03
CA VAL A 28 -3.45 -1.70 -8.53
C VAL A 28 -3.28 -1.66 -7.02
N LEU A 29 -3.10 -0.47 -6.42
CA LEU A 29 -2.97 -0.30 -4.97
C LEU A 29 -4.28 -0.49 -4.22
N GLU A 30 -5.39 0.01 -4.75
CA GLU A 30 -6.71 -0.23 -4.16
C GLU A 30 -7.00 -1.74 -4.13
N GLY A 31 -6.54 -2.47 -5.15
CA GLY A 31 -6.51 -3.93 -5.16
C GLY A 31 -7.88 -4.57 -5.00
N GLN A 32 -8.94 -3.78 -5.21
CA GLN A 32 -10.32 -4.12 -4.88
C GLN A 32 -11.18 -4.16 -6.15
N PRO A 33 -11.62 -5.36 -6.56
CA PRO A 33 -12.85 -5.45 -7.33
C PRO A 33 -13.92 -4.79 -6.47
N ARG A 34 -14.56 -3.73 -6.97
CA ARG A 34 -15.70 -3.08 -6.28
C ARG A 34 -16.89 -4.04 -6.16
N THR A 35 -16.86 -5.16 -6.88
CA THR A 35 -17.91 -6.16 -7.01
C THR A 35 -17.32 -7.58 -7.04
N GLY A 36 -18.00 -8.53 -6.38
CA GLY A 36 -17.71 -9.98 -6.47
C GLY A 36 -17.14 -10.64 -5.20
N LYS A 37 -17.37 -11.97 -5.07
CA LYS A 37 -16.76 -12.85 -4.05
C LYS A 37 -15.46 -13.46 -4.61
N ARG A 38 -14.48 -13.74 -3.73
CA ARG A 38 -13.21 -14.37 -4.14
C ARG A 38 -13.31 -15.89 -4.11
N SER A 39 -12.53 -16.54 -4.98
CA SER A 39 -12.36 -18.00 -4.96
C SER A 39 -11.67 -18.48 -3.69
N VAL A 40 -12.06 -19.68 -3.25
CA VAL A 40 -11.44 -20.38 -2.11
C VAL A 40 -9.95 -20.62 -2.42
N GLY A 41 -9.07 -20.36 -1.44
CA GLY A 41 -7.62 -20.61 -1.54
C GLY A 41 -6.73 -19.39 -1.79
N ARG A 42 -7.27 -18.21 -2.14
CA ARG A 42 -6.44 -16.98 -2.18
C ARG A 42 -6.21 -16.39 -0.78
N PRO A 43 -5.00 -15.89 -0.47
CA PRO A 43 -4.73 -15.23 0.79
C PRO A 43 -5.71 -14.07 1.07
N PRO A 44 -6.21 -13.95 2.32
CA PRO A 44 -7.15 -12.88 2.69
C PRO A 44 -6.47 -11.51 2.59
N THR A 45 -5.18 -11.43 2.89
CA THR A 45 -4.41 -10.19 2.96
C THR A 45 -3.96 -9.74 1.56
N ARG A 46 -4.43 -8.56 1.13
CA ARG A 46 -3.98 -7.87 -0.09
C ARG A 46 -2.76 -7.01 0.21
N TRP A 47 -2.11 -6.47 -0.83
CA TRP A 47 -1.03 -5.49 -0.66
C TRP A 47 -1.45 -4.31 0.25
N ALA A 48 -2.60 -3.70 -0.03
CA ALA A 48 -3.17 -2.66 0.83
C ALA A 48 -3.41 -3.12 2.28
N GLY A 49 -3.59 -4.42 2.54
CA GLY A 49 -3.70 -4.98 3.88
C GLY A 49 -2.42 -4.85 4.69
N TYR A 50 -1.26 -5.12 4.08
CA TYR A 50 0.04 -4.93 4.74
C TYR A 50 0.29 -3.45 5.05
N ILE A 51 -0.11 -2.56 4.13
CA ILE A 51 -0.01 -1.12 4.35
C ILE A 51 -0.96 -0.68 5.48
N LYS A 52 -2.21 -1.16 5.47
CA LYS A 52 -3.21 -0.87 6.51
C LYS A 52 -2.80 -1.36 7.89
N ARG A 53 -1.99 -2.43 7.99
CA ARG A 53 -1.44 -2.90 9.28
C ARG A 53 -0.57 -1.82 9.94
N VAL A 54 0.15 -1.03 9.13
CA VAL A 54 1.11 -0.01 9.60
C VAL A 54 0.49 1.38 9.62
N ALA A 55 -0.12 1.80 8.51
CA ALA A 55 -0.65 3.16 8.29
C ALA A 55 -2.18 3.27 8.49
N ARG A 56 -2.83 2.21 9.00
CA ARG A 56 -4.27 2.12 9.31
C ARG A 56 -5.19 2.35 8.10
N SER A 57 -6.49 2.47 8.36
CA SER A 57 -7.56 2.58 7.35
C SER A 57 -7.39 3.80 6.44
N ARG A 58 -6.87 4.91 6.97
CA ARG A 58 -6.65 6.19 6.25
C ARG A 58 -5.26 6.29 5.62
N TRP A 59 -4.60 5.17 5.35
CA TRP A 59 -3.22 5.14 4.84
C TRP A 59 -3.00 5.96 3.57
N ILE A 60 -4.01 6.14 2.71
CA ILE A 60 -3.94 6.99 1.51
C ILE A 60 -3.68 8.45 1.90
N GLN A 61 -4.37 8.95 2.92
CA GLN A 61 -4.19 10.30 3.44
C GLN A 61 -2.83 10.43 4.16
N VAL A 62 -2.47 9.42 4.95
CA VAL A 62 -1.17 9.35 5.63
C VAL A 62 -0.02 9.38 4.62
N ALA A 63 -0.15 8.69 3.49
CA ALA A 63 0.84 8.65 2.42
C ALA A 63 1.01 9.98 1.67
N GLN A 64 0.04 10.90 1.75
CA GLN A 64 0.21 12.25 1.19
C GLN A 64 1.30 13.02 1.95
N ASN A 65 1.36 12.86 3.28
CA ASN A 65 2.42 13.44 4.09
C ASN A 65 3.72 12.62 3.96
N ARG A 66 4.70 13.14 3.22
CA ARG A 66 5.99 12.47 3.00
C ARG A 66 6.75 12.17 4.30
N GLY A 67 6.74 13.10 5.26
CA GLY A 67 7.46 12.92 6.53
C GLY A 67 6.91 11.76 7.34
N VAL A 68 5.58 11.73 7.51
CA VAL A 68 4.88 10.64 8.21
C VAL A 68 5.06 9.31 7.46
N TRP A 69 4.98 9.32 6.13
CA TRP A 69 5.17 8.12 5.31
C TRP A 69 6.57 7.50 5.45
N ILE A 70 7.61 8.34 5.49
CA ILE A 70 9.00 7.90 5.70
C ILE A 70 9.18 7.36 7.12
N ALA A 71 8.61 8.02 8.13
CA ALA A 71 8.70 7.56 9.52
C ALA A 71 8.10 6.15 9.71
N LEU A 72 6.95 5.88 9.08
CA LEU A 72 6.28 4.57 9.13
C LEU A 72 7.01 3.47 8.35
N GLN A 73 7.93 3.82 7.44
CA GLN A 73 8.68 2.82 6.67
C GLN A 73 9.48 1.90 7.59
N LYS A 74 10.06 2.44 8.68
CA LYS A 74 10.83 1.65 9.65
C LYS A 74 10.00 0.51 10.26
N THR A 75 8.74 0.80 10.61
CA THR A 75 7.80 -0.20 11.17
C THR A 75 7.27 -1.21 10.16
N TYR A 76 7.42 -0.95 8.86
CA TYR A 76 6.98 -1.86 7.79
C TYR A 76 8.07 -2.85 7.36
N VAL A 77 9.34 -2.44 7.45
CA VAL A 77 10.52 -3.22 7.05
C VAL A 77 11.00 -4.15 8.18
N GLN A 78 10.58 -3.85 9.41
CA GLN A 78 10.83 -4.61 10.64
C GLN A 78 9.92 -5.84 10.73
#